data_AF-A0A2D0K238-F1
#
_entry.id   AF-A0A2D0K238-F1
#
_cell.length_a   1.000
_cell.length_b   1.000
_cell.length_c   1.000
_cell.angle_alpha   90.00
_cell.angle_beta   90.00
_cell.angle_gamma   90.00
#
_symmetry.space_group_name_H-M   'P 1'
#
loop_
_entity.id
_entity.type
_entity.pdbx_description
1 polymer ?
#
loop_
_entity_poly.entity_id
_entity_poly.type
_entity_poly.pdbx_seq_one_letter_code
_entity_poly.pdbx_strand_id
1 'polypeptide(L)'
;MATAHNDLPLILDELKSVNPKLVGQVAYMLALGQGKARGTKDVTLRETLQWRTLVLASSEDAFESYLKASGESVAAGQQARFVDIPAIVSDEDGVFDTLHGLGTAKEFADSLNALTTKYYGCAGITWLEKLTTSSRSELVDRLRALIIQFKEVYRPEDAGAQLDRVLERFALCAAAGELATEWGITGWDTGEALRCIGECFKAYVDSRGTTGDLEAVNGIERLKVYLSTYGEHRFRSVPNYWGNMPIFDGYIALSTGEAVDSSDVSNESILEDDNPPSRIYWITSEALKERALDGCNFDITIAALHKKGALVGVTEEVGKNGKPRTVYNPKKRDPLGYKDQRRFYRIDAGKLFE
;
A
#
# COMPACT_ATOMS: atom_id res chain seq x y z
N MET A 1 8.05 24.05 12.41
CA MET A 1 8.46 24.00 10.99
C MET A 1 7.24 23.96 10.09
N ALA A 2 6.42 22.90 10.13
CA ALA A 2 5.24 22.77 9.27
C ALA A 2 4.26 23.97 9.33
N THR A 3 3.99 24.52 10.52
CA THR A 3 3.14 25.71 10.68
C THR A 3 3.65 26.96 9.97
N ALA A 4 4.96 27.06 9.75
CA ALA A 4 5.60 28.17 9.03
C ALA A 4 5.68 27.94 7.52
N HIS A 5 5.31 26.74 7.03
CA HIS A 5 5.32 26.34 5.62
C HIS A 5 3.90 26.11 5.10
N ASN A 6 2.91 26.83 5.63
CA ASN A 6 1.57 26.78 5.08
C ASN A 6 1.59 27.25 3.62
N ASP A 7 1.03 26.44 2.74
CA ASP A 7 0.97 26.69 1.29
C ASP A 7 2.35 26.78 0.60
N LEU A 8 3.40 26.31 1.28
CA LEU A 8 4.75 26.12 0.75
C LEU A 8 5.15 24.66 0.90
N PRO A 9 6.01 24.12 0.04
CA PRO A 9 6.55 22.78 0.24
C PRO A 9 7.45 22.74 1.50
N LEU A 10 7.37 21.65 2.25
CA LEU A 10 8.29 21.33 3.34
C LEU A 10 9.26 20.25 2.86
N ILE A 11 10.52 20.62 2.65
CA ILE A 11 11.59 19.71 2.23
C ILE A 11 12.29 19.16 3.48
N LEU A 12 12.36 17.84 3.60
CA LEU A 12 13.03 17.12 4.67
C LEU A 12 14.13 16.25 4.07
N ASP A 13 15.36 16.73 4.15
CA ASP A 13 16.50 15.98 3.62
C ASP A 13 16.97 14.91 4.63
N GLU A 14 17.20 13.70 4.12
CA GLU A 14 17.87 12.59 4.77
C GLU A 14 17.21 12.11 6.09
N LEU A 15 16.13 11.34 5.96
CA LEU A 15 15.40 10.80 7.12
C LEU A 15 16.22 9.84 7.98
N LYS A 16 17.31 9.24 7.48
CA LYS A 16 18.14 8.31 8.28
C LYS A 16 18.79 8.97 9.49
N SER A 17 18.91 10.30 9.47
CA SER A 17 19.44 11.09 10.57
C SER A 17 18.50 11.19 11.78
N VAL A 18 17.23 10.79 11.63
CA VAL A 18 16.18 10.89 12.64
C VAL A 18 15.94 9.52 13.27
N ASN A 19 15.64 9.48 14.58
CA ASN A 19 15.22 8.25 15.25
C ASN A 19 14.01 7.64 14.52
N PRO A 20 14.11 6.40 13.97
CA PRO A 20 13.04 5.80 13.17
C PRO A 20 11.69 5.73 13.90
N LYS A 21 11.69 5.57 15.22
CA LYS A 21 10.48 5.56 16.04
C LYS A 21 9.72 6.88 16.00
N LEU A 22 10.43 7.99 15.86
CA LEU A 22 9.82 9.32 15.74
C LEU A 22 9.33 9.60 14.33
N VAL A 23 9.99 9.04 13.30
CA VAL A 23 9.65 9.27 11.89
C VAL A 23 8.19 8.90 11.61
N GLY A 24 7.75 7.70 12.01
CA GLY A 24 6.36 7.26 11.80
C GLY A 24 5.31 8.21 12.43
N GLN A 25 5.52 8.60 13.69
CA GLN A 25 4.62 9.51 14.40
C GLN A 25 4.61 10.92 13.79
N VAL A 26 5.78 11.44 13.44
CA VAL A 26 5.93 12.78 12.84
C VAL A 26 5.31 12.82 11.46
N ALA A 27 5.58 11.82 10.63
CA ALA A 27 4.95 11.65 9.33
C ALA A 27 3.42 11.64 9.46
N TYR A 28 2.87 10.82 10.36
CA TYR A 28 1.42 10.78 10.58
C TYR A 28 0.83 12.16 10.92
N MET A 29 1.45 12.90 11.84
CA MET A 29 1.01 14.26 12.18
C MET A 29 1.14 15.20 10.97
N LEU A 30 2.25 15.14 10.23
CA LEU A 30 2.50 15.97 9.05
C LEU A 30 1.39 15.80 8.02
N ALA A 31 1.00 14.56 7.73
CA ALA A 31 -0.07 14.27 6.79
C ALA A 31 -1.48 14.55 7.32
N LEU A 32 -1.68 14.66 8.63
CA LEU A 32 -2.94 15.11 9.22
C LEU A 32 -3.11 16.63 9.19
N GLY A 33 -2.01 17.39 9.08
CA GLY A 33 -2.08 18.84 9.16
C GLY A 33 -2.28 19.37 10.59
N GLN A 34 -2.03 18.56 11.63
CA GLN A 34 -2.36 18.93 13.02
C GLN A 34 -1.29 18.44 14.01
N GLY A 35 -0.96 19.31 14.97
CA GLY A 35 -0.04 19.01 16.07
C GLY A 35 -0.68 18.22 17.21
N LYS A 36 0.14 17.73 18.15
CA LYS A 36 -0.37 17.11 19.39
C LYS A 36 -1.11 18.15 20.24
N ALA A 37 -2.33 17.82 20.65
CA ALA A 37 -3.05 18.61 21.66
C ALA A 37 -2.25 18.62 22.97
N ARG A 38 -2.11 19.80 23.58
CA ARG A 38 -1.43 19.98 24.88
C ARG A 38 -2.38 20.65 25.86
N GLY A 39 -2.68 20.00 26.98
CA GLY A 39 -3.42 20.59 28.09
C GLY A 39 -2.51 21.52 28.92
N THR A 40 -3.09 22.54 29.53
CA THR A 40 -2.45 23.36 30.57
C THR A 40 -2.80 22.82 31.97
N LYS A 41 -2.08 23.28 33.01
CA LYS A 41 -2.40 22.98 34.43
C LYS A 41 -3.79 23.49 34.85
N ASP A 42 -4.37 24.43 34.10
CA ASP A 42 -5.64 25.12 34.41
C ASP A 42 -6.85 24.60 33.62
N VAL A 43 -6.81 23.35 33.13
CA VAL A 43 -7.96 22.70 32.43
C VAL A 43 -8.52 23.56 31.29
N THR A 44 -7.64 24.25 30.55
CA THR A 44 -7.99 24.91 29.28
C THR A 44 -7.21 24.28 28.15
N LEU A 45 -7.90 23.79 27.12
CA LEU A 45 -7.26 23.23 25.93
C LEU A 45 -6.61 24.38 25.15
N ARG A 46 -5.28 24.33 24.97
CA ARG A 46 -4.58 25.26 24.09
C ARG A 46 -4.98 24.97 22.64
N GLU A 47 -5.09 26.00 21.79
CA GLU A 47 -5.33 25.81 20.35
C GLU A 47 -4.26 24.90 19.74
N THR A 48 -4.72 23.83 19.09
CA THR A 48 -3.86 22.89 18.39
C THR A 48 -3.30 23.55 17.14
N LEU A 49 -1.98 23.52 16.99
CA LEU A 49 -1.32 24.02 15.78
C LEU A 49 -1.80 23.23 14.55
N GLN A 50 -2.14 23.93 13.47
CA GLN A 50 -2.57 23.34 12.20
C GLN A 50 -1.68 23.80 11.04
N TRP A 51 -1.59 22.98 9.99
CA TRP A 51 -0.87 23.29 8.77
C TRP A 51 -1.46 22.61 7.53
N ARG A 52 -1.16 23.17 6.36
CA ARG A 52 -1.45 22.65 5.03
C ARG A 52 -0.20 22.81 4.18
N THR A 53 0.46 21.71 3.86
CA THR A 53 1.72 21.69 3.10
C THR A 53 1.87 20.35 2.38
N LEU A 54 2.65 20.34 1.30
CA LEU A 54 3.18 19.13 0.70
C LEU A 54 4.56 18.88 1.29
N VAL A 55 4.77 17.69 1.85
CA VAL A 55 6.06 17.27 2.39
C VAL A 55 6.78 16.44 1.36
N LEU A 56 8.02 16.81 1.05
CA LEU A 56 8.93 15.98 0.26
C LEU A 56 10.08 15.58 1.17
N ALA A 57 10.39 14.28 1.20
CA ALA A 57 11.47 13.75 2.01
C ALA A 57 12.35 12.81 1.19
N SER A 58 13.64 12.76 1.51
CA SER A 58 14.61 11.81 0.94
C SER A 58 15.01 10.76 1.99
N SER A 59 15.14 9.51 1.55
CA SER A 59 15.62 8.39 2.38
C SER A 59 16.22 7.28 1.52
N GLU A 60 17.16 6.53 2.09
CA GLU A 60 17.71 5.31 1.49
C GLU A 60 16.74 4.13 1.63
N ASP A 61 16.07 4.03 2.78
CA ASP A 61 15.07 3.00 3.05
C ASP A 61 13.65 3.47 2.68
N ALA A 62 12.79 2.53 2.28
CA ALA A 62 11.37 2.77 2.09
C ALA A 62 10.68 3.17 3.41
N PHE A 63 9.61 3.96 3.33
CA PHE A 63 8.89 4.45 4.51
C PHE A 63 8.34 3.32 5.39
N GLU A 64 7.98 2.19 4.78
CA GLU A 64 7.55 0.98 5.51
C GLU A 64 8.59 0.49 6.53
N SER A 65 9.89 0.58 6.22
CA SER A 65 10.97 0.19 7.14
C SER A 65 10.98 1.04 8.41
N TYR A 66 10.72 2.34 8.28
CA TYR A 66 10.60 3.25 9.43
C TYR A 66 9.36 2.94 10.29
N LEU A 67 8.25 2.56 9.65
CA LEU A 67 7.04 2.13 10.37
C LEU A 67 7.28 0.81 11.12
N LYS A 68 7.94 -0.17 10.52
CA LYS A 68 8.30 -1.43 11.19
C LYS A 68 9.20 -1.17 12.40
N ALA A 69 10.18 -0.28 12.27
CA ALA A 69 11.10 0.07 13.35
C ALA A 69 10.43 0.80 14.54
N SER A 70 9.29 1.48 14.32
CA SER A 70 8.53 2.14 15.39
C SER A 70 7.72 1.15 16.24
N GLY A 71 7.51 -0.08 15.77
CA GLY A 71 6.65 -1.07 16.42
C GLY A 71 5.17 -0.74 16.34
N GLU A 72 4.77 0.26 15.55
CA GLU A 72 3.38 0.60 15.30
C GLU A 72 2.83 -0.31 14.19
N SER A 73 1.68 -0.96 14.44
CA SER A 73 1.00 -1.74 13.41
C SER A 73 0.54 -0.79 12.31
N VAL A 74 1.01 -1.02 11.08
CA VAL A 74 0.72 -0.18 9.92
C VAL A 74 -0.76 -0.24 9.59
N ALA A 75 -1.52 0.75 10.07
CA ALA A 75 -2.85 0.98 9.52
C ALA A 75 -2.65 1.54 8.11
N ALA A 76 -3.05 0.82 7.07
CA ALA A 76 -2.83 1.21 5.67
C ALA A 76 -3.45 2.56 5.28
N GLY A 77 -4.42 3.08 6.04
CA GLY A 77 -4.87 4.47 5.94
C GLY A 77 -3.78 5.52 6.24
N GLN A 78 -2.69 5.12 6.91
CA GLN A 78 -1.48 5.91 7.12
C GLN A 78 -0.49 5.79 5.95
N GLN A 79 -0.33 4.60 5.35
CA GLN A 79 0.51 4.40 4.15
C GLN A 79 -0.02 5.17 2.94
N ALA A 80 -1.34 5.33 2.78
CA ALA A 80 -1.91 6.14 1.69
C ALA A 80 -1.58 7.65 1.76
N ARG A 81 -0.81 8.09 2.78
CA ARG A 81 -0.45 9.51 2.98
C ARG A 81 1.04 9.80 2.79
N PHE A 82 1.91 8.80 2.81
CA PHE A 82 3.32 8.90 2.44
C PHE A 82 3.56 7.92 1.31
N VAL A 83 3.92 8.48 0.16
CA VAL A 83 4.10 7.73 -1.08
C VAL A 83 5.59 7.63 -1.30
N ASP A 84 6.12 6.42 -1.28
CA ASP A 84 7.50 6.16 -1.68
C ASP A 84 7.58 6.18 -3.21
N ILE A 85 8.42 7.05 -3.75
CA ILE A 85 8.69 7.14 -5.19
C ILE A 85 10.15 6.73 -5.39
N PRO A 86 10.43 5.64 -6.11
CA PRO A 86 11.80 5.27 -6.46
C PRO A 86 12.48 6.42 -7.22
N ALA A 87 13.64 6.86 -6.73
CA ALA A 87 14.36 8.00 -7.31
C ALA A 87 15.43 7.59 -8.33
N ILE A 88 15.97 6.37 -8.23
CA ILE A 88 17.03 5.90 -9.12
C ILE A 88 16.41 5.41 -10.42
N VAL A 89 16.82 6.02 -11.53
CA VAL A 89 16.41 5.70 -12.90
C VAL A 89 17.38 4.71 -13.53
N SER A 90 18.68 4.83 -13.25
CA SER A 90 19.71 3.89 -13.72
C SER A 90 20.94 3.86 -12.81
N ASP A 91 21.75 2.81 -12.92
CA ASP A 91 23.02 2.70 -12.19
C ASP A 91 24.06 3.75 -12.66
N GLU A 92 23.99 4.16 -13.93
CA GLU A 92 24.96 5.09 -14.53
C GLU A 92 24.63 6.56 -14.21
N ASP A 93 23.37 6.95 -14.39
CA ASP A 93 22.93 8.34 -14.27
C ASP A 93 22.25 8.65 -12.91
N GLY A 94 22.04 7.62 -12.09
CA GLY A 94 21.44 7.76 -10.77
C GLY A 94 20.00 8.26 -10.85
N VAL A 95 19.76 9.48 -10.35
CA VAL A 95 18.41 10.08 -10.25
C VAL A 95 18.00 10.92 -11.46
N PHE A 96 18.82 10.98 -12.51
CA PHE A 96 18.61 11.88 -13.64
C PHE A 96 18.26 11.10 -14.91
N ASP A 97 17.15 11.45 -15.55
CA ASP A 97 16.80 10.94 -16.89
C ASP A 97 17.69 11.53 -17.99
N THR A 98 18.23 12.73 -17.77
CA THR A 98 19.08 13.44 -18.72
C THR A 98 20.08 14.35 -18.00
N LEU A 99 21.30 14.41 -18.53
CA LEU A 99 22.38 15.24 -18.00
C LEU A 99 22.49 16.62 -18.66
N HIS A 100 21.56 16.93 -19.58
CA HIS A 100 21.49 18.22 -20.29
C HIS A 100 22.82 18.67 -20.92
N GLY A 101 23.60 17.73 -21.46
CA GLY A 101 24.88 17.99 -22.14
C GLY A 101 26.11 18.03 -21.23
N LEU A 102 25.97 17.72 -19.93
CA LEU A 102 27.11 17.51 -19.03
C LEU A 102 27.62 16.06 -19.13
N GLY A 103 28.87 15.85 -18.73
CA GLY A 103 29.58 14.58 -18.97
C GLY A 103 29.24 13.47 -17.98
N THR A 104 28.79 13.81 -16.76
CA THR A 104 28.45 12.83 -15.72
C THR A 104 27.31 13.31 -14.82
N ALA A 105 26.61 12.38 -14.19
CA ALA A 105 25.60 12.67 -13.16
C ALA A 105 26.15 13.53 -12.02
N LYS A 106 27.41 13.31 -11.62
CA LYS A 106 28.07 14.12 -10.60
C LYS A 106 28.25 15.56 -11.04
N GLU A 107 28.77 15.79 -12.25
CA GLU A 107 28.93 17.14 -12.80
C GLU A 107 27.57 17.87 -12.87
N PHE A 108 26.51 17.16 -13.24
CA PHE A 108 25.17 17.74 -13.27
C PHE A 108 24.64 18.09 -11.89
N ALA A 109 24.76 17.20 -10.90
CA ALA A 109 24.38 17.48 -9.52
C ALA A 109 25.16 18.66 -8.92
N ASP A 110 26.49 18.71 -9.14
CA ASP A 110 27.34 19.80 -8.66
C ASP A 110 26.96 21.14 -9.29
N SER A 111 26.64 21.14 -10.59
CA SER A 111 26.13 22.31 -11.31
C SER A 111 24.78 22.79 -10.76
N LEU A 112 23.83 21.87 -10.54
CA LEU A 112 22.52 22.20 -9.95
C LEU A 112 22.67 22.81 -8.55
N ASN A 113 23.53 22.26 -7.70
CA ASN A 113 23.80 22.80 -6.35
C ASN A 113 24.40 24.21 -6.41
N ALA A 114 25.35 24.46 -7.31
CA ALA A 114 25.93 25.78 -7.49
C ALA A 114 24.91 26.81 -7.98
N LEU A 115 24.08 26.43 -8.96
CA LEU A 115 23.06 27.31 -9.54
C LEU A 115 21.94 27.62 -8.57
N THR A 116 21.44 26.64 -7.81
CA THR A 116 20.36 26.84 -6.83
C THR A 116 20.79 27.72 -5.65
N THR A 117 22.09 27.73 -5.30
CA THR A 117 22.64 28.66 -4.30
C THR A 117 22.61 30.12 -4.80
N LYS A 118 22.73 30.33 -6.11
CA LYS A 118 22.77 31.66 -6.73
C LYS A 118 21.39 32.16 -7.17
N TYR A 119 20.53 31.25 -7.62
CA TYR A 119 19.23 31.54 -8.21
C TYR A 119 18.15 30.73 -7.49
N TYR A 120 17.42 31.37 -6.57
CA TYR A 120 16.33 30.75 -5.83
C TYR A 120 15.18 31.75 -5.61
N GLY A 121 14.00 31.23 -5.30
CA GLY A 121 12.81 32.03 -4.97
C GLY A 121 12.07 32.65 -6.17
N CYS A 122 12.71 32.80 -7.33
CA CYS A 122 12.12 33.44 -8.51
C CYS A 122 10.80 32.78 -8.96
N ALA A 123 10.82 31.46 -9.20
CA ALA A 123 9.64 30.73 -9.70
C ALA A 123 8.43 30.83 -8.75
N GLY A 124 8.67 30.74 -7.43
CA GLY A 124 7.62 30.83 -6.43
C GLY A 124 6.98 32.22 -6.36
N ILE A 125 7.77 33.29 -6.47
CA ILE A 125 7.25 34.66 -6.50
C ILE A 125 6.41 34.90 -7.76
N THR A 126 6.92 34.52 -8.94
CA THR A 126 6.17 34.66 -10.20
C THR A 126 4.87 33.85 -10.18
N TRP A 127 4.90 32.64 -9.61
CA TRP A 127 3.70 31.83 -9.40
C TRP A 127 2.66 32.57 -8.56
N LEU A 128 3.05 33.17 -7.43
CA LEU A 128 2.14 33.91 -6.56
C LEU A 128 1.56 35.16 -7.22
N GLU A 129 2.36 35.90 -7.99
CA GLU A 129 1.89 37.05 -8.78
C GLU A 129 0.82 36.63 -9.80
N LYS A 130 1.08 35.55 -10.56
CA LYS A 130 0.10 35.01 -11.51
C LYS A 130 -1.16 34.51 -10.80
N LEU A 131 -1.02 33.77 -9.70
CA LEU A 131 -2.14 33.21 -8.95
C LEU A 131 -3.05 34.30 -8.38
N THR A 132 -2.48 35.41 -7.89
CA THR A 132 -3.25 36.50 -7.25
C THR A 132 -3.89 37.47 -8.25
N THR A 133 -3.35 37.57 -9.46
CA THR A 133 -3.89 38.41 -10.54
C THR A 133 -4.90 37.70 -11.43
N SER A 134 -4.98 36.37 -11.34
CA SER A 134 -5.85 35.55 -12.18
C SER A 134 -7.26 35.39 -11.59
N SER A 135 -8.25 35.18 -12.47
CA SER A 135 -9.61 34.87 -12.06
C SER A 135 -9.70 33.50 -11.38
N ARG A 136 -10.11 33.46 -10.11
CA ARG A 136 -10.20 32.21 -9.34
C ARG A 136 -11.09 31.16 -10.01
N SER A 137 -12.20 31.56 -10.63
CA SER A 137 -13.11 30.61 -11.28
C SER A 137 -12.44 29.94 -12.48
N GLU A 138 -11.78 30.73 -13.33
CA GLU A 138 -11.07 30.24 -14.51
C GLU A 138 -9.92 29.31 -14.12
N LEU A 139 -9.16 29.66 -13.09
CA LEU A 139 -8.09 28.81 -12.58
C LEU A 139 -8.59 27.47 -12.05
N VAL A 140 -9.69 27.50 -11.27
CA VAL A 140 -10.26 26.27 -10.72
C VAL A 140 -10.76 25.36 -11.84
N ASP A 141 -11.39 25.91 -12.87
CA ASP A 141 -11.86 25.12 -14.01
C ASP A 141 -10.70 24.59 -14.85
N ARG A 142 -9.65 25.39 -15.05
CA ARG A 142 -8.42 24.94 -15.74
C ARG A 142 -7.73 23.81 -14.98
N LEU A 143 -7.54 23.96 -13.67
CA LEU A 143 -6.95 22.92 -12.82
C LEU A 143 -7.77 21.63 -12.83
N ARG A 144 -9.11 21.72 -12.76
CA ARG A 144 -9.98 20.54 -12.86
C ARG A 144 -9.81 19.83 -14.20
N ALA A 145 -9.75 20.57 -15.30
CA ALA A 145 -9.56 19.99 -16.62
C ALA A 145 -8.23 19.23 -16.71
N LEU A 146 -7.13 19.82 -16.22
CA LEU A 146 -5.81 19.18 -16.19
C LEU A 146 -5.79 17.93 -15.29
N ILE A 147 -6.46 17.99 -14.13
CA ILE A 147 -6.60 16.83 -13.23
C ILE A 147 -7.38 15.70 -13.90
N ILE A 148 -8.47 16.02 -14.61
CA ILE A 148 -9.26 15.02 -15.35
C ILE A 148 -8.40 14.38 -16.43
N GLN A 149 -7.71 15.20 -17.23
CA GLN A 149 -6.80 14.73 -18.27
C GLN A 149 -5.73 13.78 -17.72
N PHE A 150 -5.11 14.11 -16.59
CA PHE A 150 -4.11 13.24 -15.96
C PHE A 150 -4.72 11.89 -15.56
N LYS A 151 -5.91 11.89 -14.95
CA LYS A 151 -6.58 10.66 -14.51
C LYS A 151 -7.04 9.80 -15.68
N GLU A 152 -7.49 10.38 -16.77
CA GLU A 152 -7.87 9.64 -17.98
C GLU A 152 -6.70 8.85 -18.56
N VAL A 153 -5.47 9.36 -18.42
CA VAL A 153 -4.26 8.72 -18.96
C VAL A 153 -3.65 7.72 -17.98
N TYR A 154 -3.56 8.07 -16.69
CA TYR A 154 -2.74 7.31 -15.73
C TYR A 154 -3.52 6.49 -14.71
N ARG A 155 -4.86 6.59 -14.64
CA ARG A 155 -5.64 5.77 -13.69
C ARG A 155 -5.77 4.33 -14.20
N PRO A 156 -5.31 3.30 -13.45
CA PRO A 156 -5.61 1.91 -13.78
C PRO A 156 -7.13 1.64 -13.71
N GLU A 157 -7.64 0.78 -14.60
CA GLU A 157 -9.08 0.47 -14.65
C GLU A 157 -9.59 -0.14 -13.33
N ASP A 158 -8.77 -0.99 -12.71
CA ASP A 158 -9.04 -1.72 -11.48
C ASP A 158 -8.58 -0.99 -10.21
N ALA A 159 -8.21 0.29 -10.32
CA ALA A 159 -7.76 1.10 -9.19
C ALA A 159 -8.82 1.18 -8.07
N GLY A 160 -8.41 0.81 -6.86
CA GLY A 160 -9.19 0.95 -5.65
C GLY A 160 -9.19 2.37 -5.07
N ALA A 161 -10.10 2.64 -4.13
CA ALA A 161 -10.27 3.97 -3.53
C ALA A 161 -9.00 4.50 -2.83
N GLN A 162 -8.12 3.62 -2.34
CA GLN A 162 -6.83 4.02 -1.79
C GLN A 162 -5.90 4.58 -2.86
N LEU A 163 -5.81 3.92 -4.01
CA LEU A 163 -4.96 4.37 -5.11
C LEU A 163 -5.52 5.65 -5.74
N ASP A 164 -6.84 5.77 -5.87
CA ASP A 164 -7.51 6.99 -6.35
C ASP A 164 -7.14 8.23 -5.50
N ARG A 165 -7.04 8.08 -4.17
CA ARG A 165 -6.63 9.18 -3.28
C ARG A 165 -5.17 9.60 -3.49
N VAL A 166 -4.31 8.66 -3.86
CA VAL A 166 -2.91 8.95 -4.17
C VAL A 166 -2.83 9.63 -5.54
N LEU A 167 -3.51 9.06 -6.54
CA LEU A 167 -3.61 9.60 -7.89
C LEU A 167 -4.08 11.07 -7.89
N GLU A 168 -5.03 11.45 -7.03
CA GLU A 168 -5.48 12.84 -6.88
C GLU A 168 -4.33 13.81 -6.60
N ARG A 169 -3.37 13.42 -5.75
CA ARG A 169 -2.23 14.27 -5.38
C ARG A 169 -1.21 14.37 -6.52
N PHE A 170 -0.97 13.28 -7.23
CA PHE A 170 -0.13 13.29 -8.43
C PHE A 170 -0.76 14.17 -9.52
N ALA A 171 -2.06 14.00 -9.79
CA ALA A 171 -2.79 14.82 -10.74
C ALA A 171 -2.74 16.31 -10.39
N LEU A 172 -2.82 16.67 -9.11
CA LEU A 172 -2.67 18.05 -8.66
C LEU A 172 -1.27 18.61 -8.93
N CYS A 173 -0.20 17.82 -8.68
CA CYS A 173 1.17 18.23 -8.96
C CYS A 173 1.41 18.42 -10.46
N ALA A 174 0.91 17.48 -11.27
CA ALA A 174 0.98 17.54 -12.72
C ALA A 174 0.25 18.78 -13.28
N ALA A 175 -0.98 19.02 -12.82
CA ALA A 175 -1.76 20.19 -13.20
C ALA A 175 -1.09 21.52 -12.81
N ALA A 176 -0.47 21.58 -11.62
CA ALA A 176 0.28 22.76 -11.20
C ALA A 176 1.52 22.99 -12.09
N GLY A 177 2.22 21.93 -12.48
CA GLY A 177 3.35 21.99 -13.41
C GLY A 177 2.94 22.49 -14.80
N GLU A 178 1.86 21.96 -15.37
CA GLU A 178 1.33 22.44 -16.67
C GLU A 178 0.91 23.90 -16.59
N LEU A 179 0.23 24.32 -15.52
CA LEU A 179 -0.14 25.73 -15.35
C LEU A 179 1.09 26.64 -15.23
N ALA A 180 2.14 26.18 -14.53
CA ALA A 180 3.40 26.89 -14.44
C ALA A 180 4.09 27.01 -15.82
N THR A 181 4.02 25.95 -16.64
CA THR A 181 4.48 25.96 -18.04
C THR A 181 3.69 26.95 -18.89
N GLU A 182 2.35 26.94 -18.81
CA GLU A 182 1.48 27.90 -19.52
C GLU A 182 1.81 29.36 -19.16
N TRP A 183 2.24 29.60 -17.93
CA TRP A 183 2.65 30.94 -17.46
C TRP A 183 4.10 31.29 -17.77
N GLY A 184 4.85 30.38 -18.41
CA GLY A 184 6.26 30.58 -18.80
C GLY A 184 7.23 30.51 -17.63
N ILE A 185 6.88 29.85 -16.52
CA ILE A 185 7.72 29.78 -15.32
C ILE A 185 8.77 28.66 -15.45
N THR A 186 8.40 27.52 -16.00
CA THR A 186 9.25 26.31 -16.05
C THR A 186 10.18 26.30 -17.26
N GLY A 187 9.71 26.84 -18.40
CA GLY A 187 10.37 26.68 -19.70
C GLY A 187 10.27 25.27 -20.28
N TRP A 188 9.40 24.41 -19.72
CA TRP A 188 9.15 23.06 -20.22
C TRP A 188 8.23 23.07 -21.45
N ASP A 189 8.24 21.97 -22.20
CA ASP A 189 7.27 21.75 -23.26
C ASP A 189 5.87 21.46 -22.68
N THR A 190 4.83 21.84 -23.42
CA THR A 190 3.44 21.51 -23.04
C THR A 190 3.26 19.99 -22.92
N GLY A 191 2.71 19.53 -21.80
CA GLY A 191 2.51 18.10 -21.50
C GLY A 191 3.69 17.43 -20.79
N GLU A 192 4.82 18.11 -20.64
CA GLU A 192 6.01 17.54 -19.98
C GLU A 192 5.75 17.28 -18.49
N ALA A 193 5.05 18.17 -17.78
CA ALA A 193 4.75 17.96 -16.37
C ALA A 193 3.76 16.81 -16.17
N LEU A 194 2.75 16.68 -17.04
CA LEU A 194 1.83 15.53 -17.08
C LEU A 194 2.60 14.22 -17.27
N ARG A 195 3.55 14.20 -18.20
CA ARG A 195 4.36 13.02 -18.51
C ARG A 195 5.25 12.63 -17.33
N CYS A 196 6.08 13.55 -16.84
CA CYS A 196 7.05 13.26 -15.77
C CYS A 196 6.37 12.82 -14.47
N ILE A 197 5.31 13.51 -14.05
CA ILE A 197 4.55 13.12 -12.85
C ILE A 197 3.81 11.79 -13.07
N GLY A 198 3.38 11.52 -14.31
CA GLY A 198 2.79 10.26 -14.71
C GLY A 198 3.74 9.06 -14.58
N GLU A 199 5.00 9.23 -15.01
CA GLU A 199 6.04 8.20 -14.83
C GLU A 199 6.35 7.96 -13.35
N CYS A 200 6.43 9.02 -12.52
CA CYS A 200 6.55 8.86 -11.07
C CYS A 200 5.37 8.10 -10.47
N PHE A 201 4.14 8.33 -10.96
CA PHE A 201 2.96 7.61 -10.49
C PHE A 201 3.00 6.12 -10.88
N LYS A 202 3.42 5.81 -12.11
CA LYS A 202 3.61 4.42 -12.55
C LYS A 202 4.65 3.70 -11.71
N ALA A 203 5.82 4.31 -11.50
CA ALA A 203 6.87 3.75 -10.65
C ALA A 203 6.37 3.49 -9.21
N TYR A 204 5.55 4.38 -8.67
CA TYR A 204 4.88 4.14 -7.39
C TYR A 204 3.92 2.94 -7.45
N VAL A 205 3.04 2.86 -8.46
CA VAL A 205 2.09 1.73 -8.60
C VAL A 205 2.83 0.40 -8.73
N ASP A 206 3.91 0.37 -9.51
CA ASP A 206 4.73 -0.82 -9.72
C ASP A 206 5.41 -1.25 -8.42
N SER A 207 6.02 -0.31 -7.68
CA SER A 207 6.64 -0.58 -6.38
C SER A 207 5.63 -1.01 -5.31
N ARG A 208 4.41 -0.47 -5.36
CA ARG A 208 3.29 -0.85 -4.50
C ARG A 208 2.81 -2.28 -4.77
N GLY A 209 3.01 -2.80 -5.99
CA GLY A 209 2.65 -4.16 -6.39
C GLY A 209 1.14 -4.46 -6.46
N THR A 210 0.28 -3.44 -6.29
CA THR A 210 -1.18 -3.60 -6.38
C THR A 210 -1.90 -2.30 -6.70
N THR A 211 -2.93 -2.41 -7.52
CA THR A 211 -3.91 -1.36 -7.85
C THR A 211 -5.03 -1.27 -6.81
N GLY A 212 -5.20 -2.32 -5.99
CA GLY A 212 -6.23 -2.45 -4.96
C GLY A 212 -5.77 -2.09 -3.55
N ASP A 213 -6.47 -2.62 -2.54
CA ASP A 213 -6.18 -2.36 -1.12
C ASP A 213 -4.87 -3.03 -0.69
N LEU A 214 -3.95 -2.23 -0.13
CA LEU A 214 -2.64 -2.73 0.29
C LEU A 214 -2.75 -3.72 1.46
N GLU A 215 -3.76 -3.56 2.32
CA GLU A 215 -4.05 -4.51 3.40
C GLU A 215 -4.29 -5.93 2.90
N ALA A 216 -4.93 -6.07 1.73
CA ALA A 216 -5.21 -7.36 1.12
C ALA A 216 -3.91 -8.08 0.76
N VAL A 217 -2.99 -7.36 0.09
CA VAL A 217 -1.70 -7.90 -0.34
C VAL A 217 -0.84 -8.25 0.87
N ASN A 218 -0.73 -7.33 1.84
CA ASN A 218 0.04 -7.55 3.07
C ASN A 218 -0.49 -8.77 3.85
N GLY A 219 -1.81 -8.94 3.92
CA GLY A 219 -2.43 -10.10 4.56
C GLY A 219 -2.13 -11.41 3.85
N ILE A 220 -2.20 -11.43 2.52
CA ILE A 220 -1.86 -12.62 1.71
C ILE A 220 -0.38 -12.97 1.86
N GLU A 221 0.53 -12.00 1.73
CA GLU A 221 1.98 -12.23 1.87
C GLU A 221 2.34 -12.70 3.28
N ARG A 222 1.74 -12.11 4.32
CA ARG A 222 1.95 -12.60 5.69
C ARG A 222 1.48 -14.05 5.85
N LEU A 223 0.33 -14.41 5.27
CA LEU A 223 -0.16 -15.78 5.31
C LEU A 223 0.79 -16.75 4.58
N LYS A 224 1.29 -16.37 3.40
CA LYS A 224 2.31 -17.14 2.67
C LYS A 224 3.56 -17.37 3.52
N VAL A 225 4.10 -16.33 4.15
CA VAL A 225 5.26 -16.41 5.04
C VAL A 225 4.97 -17.33 6.23
N TYR A 226 3.79 -17.20 6.86
CA TYR A 226 3.38 -18.04 7.98
C TYR A 226 3.33 -19.51 7.59
N LEU A 227 2.68 -19.84 6.47
CA LEU A 227 2.54 -21.21 6.01
C LEU A 227 3.87 -21.79 5.52
N SER A 228 4.75 -20.99 4.92
CA SER A 228 6.09 -21.43 4.52
C SER A 228 6.99 -21.71 5.72
N THR A 229 6.86 -20.90 6.79
CA THR A 229 7.70 -21.02 8.00
C THR A 229 7.22 -22.12 8.94
N TYR A 230 5.91 -22.23 9.11
CA TYR A 230 5.29 -23.07 10.15
C TYR A 230 4.46 -24.23 9.61
N GLY A 231 4.29 -24.31 8.28
CA GLY A 231 3.45 -25.31 7.62
C GLY A 231 3.76 -26.74 8.04
N GLU A 232 5.03 -27.10 8.14
CA GLU A 232 5.46 -28.47 8.47
C GLU A 232 5.39 -28.81 9.96
N HIS A 233 5.51 -27.80 10.83
CA HIS A 233 5.66 -28.01 12.28
C HIS A 233 4.37 -27.75 13.07
N ARG A 234 3.50 -26.87 12.56
CA ARG A 234 2.27 -26.45 13.27
C ARG A 234 0.99 -27.00 12.66
N PHE A 235 1.08 -27.65 11.49
CA PHE A 235 -0.02 -28.34 10.83
C PHE A 235 0.26 -29.83 10.71
N ARG A 236 -0.73 -30.65 11.06
CA ARG A 236 -0.61 -32.12 10.98
C ARG A 236 -1.09 -32.63 9.63
N SER A 237 -0.33 -33.52 9.00
CA SER A 237 -0.82 -34.27 7.84
C SER A 237 -1.89 -35.27 8.27
N VAL A 238 -3.06 -35.20 7.65
CA VAL A 238 -4.23 -36.03 8.00
C VAL A 238 -3.99 -37.56 7.90
N PRO A 239 -3.15 -38.14 7.00
CA PRO A 239 -2.97 -39.58 6.89
C PRO A 239 -2.35 -40.28 8.12
N ASN A 240 -1.71 -39.54 9.04
CA ASN A 240 -1.07 -40.12 10.24
C ASN A 240 -2.08 -40.27 11.38
N TYR A 241 -3.01 -41.23 11.24
CA TYR A 241 -4.22 -41.45 12.06
C TYR A 241 -4.04 -42.05 13.47
N TRP A 242 -2.83 -42.12 14.02
CA TRP A 242 -2.59 -42.87 15.25
C TRP A 242 -1.89 -41.99 16.29
N GLY A 243 -2.64 -41.12 16.96
CA GLY A 243 -2.13 -40.43 18.14
C GLY A 243 -2.95 -39.24 18.62
N ASN A 244 -3.19 -39.20 19.93
CA ASN A 244 -3.87 -38.15 20.70
C ASN A 244 -2.98 -36.90 20.89
N MET A 245 -2.25 -36.49 19.85
CA MET A 245 -1.38 -35.30 19.89
C MET A 245 -2.20 -34.03 19.69
N PRO A 246 -1.90 -32.95 20.43
CA PRO A 246 -2.63 -31.69 20.31
C PRO A 246 -2.46 -31.09 18.90
N ILE A 247 -3.58 -30.73 18.27
CA ILE A 247 -3.58 -29.89 17.07
C ILE A 247 -3.15 -28.49 17.50
N PHE A 248 -2.03 -28.00 16.96
CA PHE A 248 -1.53 -26.66 17.29
C PHE A 248 -2.33 -25.58 16.54
N ASP A 249 -2.19 -25.52 15.21
CA ASP A 249 -2.88 -24.51 14.41
C ASP A 249 -3.84 -25.08 13.38
N GLY A 250 -3.73 -26.36 13.04
CA GLY A 250 -4.54 -26.97 12.01
C GLY A 250 -4.00 -28.29 11.47
N TYR A 251 -4.52 -28.66 10.30
CA TYR A 251 -4.08 -29.81 9.52
C TYR A 251 -3.91 -29.45 8.05
N ILE A 252 -3.15 -30.28 7.34
CA ILE A 252 -2.95 -30.21 5.91
C ILE A 252 -3.53 -31.47 5.26
N ALA A 253 -4.36 -31.27 4.24
CA ALA A 253 -4.97 -32.34 3.46
C ALA A 253 -4.61 -32.16 1.98
N LEU A 254 -4.39 -33.26 1.27
CA LEU A 254 -4.35 -33.25 -0.19
C LEU A 254 -5.79 -33.23 -0.71
N SER A 255 -6.05 -32.49 -1.78
CA SER A 255 -7.37 -32.42 -2.38
C SER A 255 -7.30 -32.63 -3.89
N THR A 256 -8.16 -33.52 -4.39
CA THR A 256 -8.36 -33.82 -5.81
C THR A 256 -9.60 -33.13 -6.40
N GLY A 257 -10.22 -32.15 -5.70
CA GLY A 257 -11.45 -31.49 -6.18
C GLY A 257 -12.05 -30.41 -5.26
N GLU A 258 -13.14 -29.75 -5.68
CA GLU A 258 -13.72 -28.56 -5.01
C GLU A 258 -14.38 -28.86 -3.63
N ALA A 259 -14.64 -30.12 -3.31
CA ALA A 259 -15.36 -30.53 -2.10
C ALA A 259 -14.45 -31.18 -1.06
N VAL A 260 -13.81 -30.37 -0.22
CA VAL A 260 -12.97 -30.88 0.88
C VAL A 260 -13.86 -31.38 2.03
N ASP A 261 -14.36 -32.62 1.92
CA ASP A 261 -14.85 -33.43 3.05
C ASP A 261 -13.87 -34.57 3.34
N SER A 262 -14.01 -35.21 4.50
CA SER A 262 -13.11 -36.28 4.98
C SER A 262 -12.97 -37.47 4.02
N SER A 263 -13.87 -37.62 3.05
CA SER A 263 -13.83 -38.66 2.01
C SER A 263 -12.74 -38.45 0.95
N ASP A 264 -12.27 -37.22 0.76
CA ASP A 264 -11.37 -36.86 -0.34
C ASP A 264 -9.90 -36.77 0.11
N VAL A 265 -9.62 -37.12 1.36
CA VAL A 265 -8.26 -37.22 1.91
C VAL A 265 -7.64 -38.52 1.41
N SER A 266 -7.02 -38.47 0.24
CA SER A 266 -6.31 -39.62 -0.31
C SER A 266 -5.05 -39.93 0.50
N ASN A 267 -4.82 -41.23 0.73
CA ASN A 267 -3.51 -41.74 1.13
C ASN A 267 -2.46 -41.30 0.11
N GLU A 268 -1.21 -41.08 0.55
CA GLU A 268 -0.04 -40.68 -0.26
C GLU A 268 0.33 -41.63 -1.42
N SER A 269 -0.55 -42.56 -1.82
CA SER A 269 -0.26 -43.67 -2.71
C SER A 269 -0.88 -43.60 -4.11
N ILE A 270 -1.26 -42.42 -4.63
CA ILE A 270 -1.62 -42.27 -6.04
C ILE A 270 -0.87 -41.06 -6.62
N LEU A 271 0.34 -41.31 -7.09
CA LEU A 271 1.20 -40.37 -7.81
C LEU A 271 1.32 -40.81 -9.27
N GLU A 272 0.22 -40.79 -10.02
CA GLU A 272 0.20 -40.94 -11.48
C GLU A 272 -0.99 -40.14 -12.07
N ASP A 273 -1.05 -38.84 -11.81
CA ASP A 273 -1.98 -37.93 -12.50
C ASP A 273 -1.22 -36.69 -12.98
N ASP A 274 -1.55 -36.17 -14.16
CA ASP A 274 -0.86 -35.04 -14.82
C ASP A 274 -1.05 -33.71 -14.06
N ASN A 275 -1.93 -33.69 -13.04
CA ASN A 275 -2.20 -32.52 -12.21
C ASN A 275 -2.10 -32.89 -10.71
N PRO A 276 -1.00 -32.53 -10.01
CA PRO A 276 -0.82 -32.91 -8.61
C PRO A 276 -1.89 -32.27 -7.72
N PRO A 277 -2.43 -32.99 -6.70
CA PRO A 277 -3.47 -32.48 -5.83
C PRO A 277 -3.00 -31.23 -5.06
N SER A 278 -3.85 -30.19 -5.03
CA SER A 278 -3.53 -28.99 -4.25
C SER A 278 -3.56 -29.30 -2.76
N ARG A 279 -2.59 -28.75 -2.02
CA ARG A 279 -2.52 -28.84 -0.57
C ARG A 279 -3.50 -27.86 0.05
N ILE A 280 -4.39 -28.34 0.91
CA ILE A 280 -5.37 -27.51 1.61
C ILE A 280 -5.01 -27.43 3.08
N TYR A 281 -4.74 -26.22 3.55
CA TYR A 281 -4.56 -25.91 4.95
C TYR A 281 -5.91 -25.67 5.62
N TRP A 282 -6.23 -26.50 6.60
CA TRP A 282 -7.35 -26.28 7.50
C TRP A 282 -6.82 -25.59 8.75
N ILE A 283 -6.99 -24.28 8.81
CA ILE A 283 -6.42 -23.40 9.83
C ILE A 283 -7.50 -23.08 10.85
N THR A 284 -7.23 -23.29 12.14
CA THR A 284 -8.16 -22.88 13.20
C THR A 284 -8.43 -21.37 13.12
N SER A 285 -9.66 -20.97 13.46
CA SER A 285 -10.03 -19.55 13.46
C SER A 285 -9.14 -18.68 14.36
N GLU A 286 -8.63 -19.26 15.45
CA GLU A 286 -7.70 -18.58 16.37
C GLU A 286 -6.33 -18.42 15.72
N ALA A 287 -5.74 -19.50 15.19
CA ALA A 287 -4.43 -19.44 14.55
C ALA A 287 -4.41 -18.51 13.33
N LEU A 288 -5.47 -18.55 12.51
CA LEU A 288 -5.54 -17.67 11.34
C LEU A 288 -5.59 -16.19 11.77
N LYS A 289 -6.39 -15.85 12.78
CA LYS A 289 -6.62 -14.46 13.19
C LYS A 289 -5.51 -13.90 14.06
N GLU A 290 -5.04 -14.66 15.04
CA GLU A 290 -4.14 -14.18 16.11
C GLU A 290 -2.68 -14.49 15.85
N ARG A 291 -2.36 -15.27 14.81
CA ARG A 291 -0.97 -15.65 14.50
C ARG A 291 -0.64 -15.41 13.02
N ALA A 292 -1.33 -16.12 12.13
CA ALA A 292 -1.04 -16.05 10.71
C ALA A 292 -1.32 -14.66 10.12
N LEU A 293 -2.42 -14.02 10.54
CA LEU A 293 -2.81 -12.67 10.11
C LEU A 293 -2.68 -11.62 11.22
N ASP A 294 -1.86 -11.89 12.23
CA ASP A 294 -1.63 -10.92 13.31
C ASP A 294 -1.10 -9.58 12.75
N GLY A 295 -1.68 -8.47 13.22
CA GLY A 295 -1.41 -7.13 12.68
C GLY A 295 -1.97 -6.82 11.29
N CYS A 296 -2.66 -7.76 10.61
CA CYS A 296 -3.30 -7.54 9.32
C CYS A 296 -4.82 -7.29 9.44
N ASN A 297 -5.41 -6.65 8.42
CA ASN A 297 -6.87 -6.53 8.35
C ASN A 297 -7.50 -7.86 7.94
N PHE A 298 -8.05 -8.57 8.92
CA PHE A 298 -8.61 -9.90 8.73
C PHE A 298 -9.72 -9.95 7.66
N ASP A 299 -10.69 -9.05 7.72
CA ASP A 299 -11.86 -9.08 6.82
C ASP A 299 -11.48 -8.78 5.37
N ILE A 300 -10.60 -7.80 5.16
CA ILE A 300 -10.07 -7.47 3.82
C ILE A 300 -9.26 -8.65 3.27
N THR A 301 -8.41 -9.27 4.10
CA THR A 301 -7.59 -10.42 3.69
C THR A 301 -8.44 -11.62 3.30
N ILE A 302 -9.49 -11.93 4.08
CA ILE A 302 -10.43 -13.02 3.77
C ILE A 302 -11.17 -12.77 2.45
N ALA A 303 -11.63 -11.54 2.20
CA ALA A 303 -12.25 -11.19 0.94
C ALA A 303 -11.28 -11.31 -0.25
N ALA A 304 -10.01 -10.93 -0.05
CA ALA A 304 -8.97 -11.05 -1.07
C ALA A 304 -8.62 -12.51 -1.37
N LEU A 305 -8.50 -13.35 -0.35
CA LEU A 305 -8.30 -14.80 -0.50
C LEU A 305 -9.45 -15.46 -1.26
N HIS A 306 -10.69 -15.02 -1.03
CA HIS A 306 -11.85 -15.45 -1.81
C HIS A 306 -11.74 -15.03 -3.27
N LYS A 307 -11.43 -13.75 -3.54
CA LYS A 307 -11.27 -13.22 -4.91
C LYS A 307 -10.17 -13.96 -5.67
N LYS A 308 -9.09 -14.36 -4.99
CA LYS A 308 -8.00 -15.19 -5.55
C LYS A 308 -8.38 -16.66 -5.73
N GLY A 309 -9.53 -17.09 -5.23
CA GLY A 309 -9.97 -18.48 -5.23
C GLY A 309 -9.24 -19.37 -4.19
N ALA A 310 -8.36 -18.79 -3.37
CA ALA A 310 -7.59 -19.51 -2.35
C ALA A 310 -8.43 -19.85 -1.11
N LEU A 311 -9.55 -19.13 -0.86
CA LEU A 311 -10.45 -19.42 0.25
C LEU A 311 -11.56 -20.42 -0.15
N VAL A 312 -11.60 -21.57 0.50
CA VAL A 312 -12.50 -22.67 0.12
C VAL A 312 -13.80 -22.67 0.93
N GLY A 313 -14.92 -22.92 0.22
CA GLY A 313 -16.25 -23.13 0.80
C GLY A 313 -16.94 -21.84 1.23
N VAL A 314 -16.74 -20.77 0.47
CA VAL A 314 -17.52 -19.54 0.59
C VAL A 314 -18.91 -19.80 -0.01
N THR A 315 -19.95 -19.42 0.72
CA THR A 315 -21.34 -19.48 0.24
C THR A 315 -21.77 -18.13 -0.31
N GLU A 316 -22.31 -18.15 -1.53
CA GLU A 316 -23.02 -17.01 -2.11
C GLU A 316 -24.50 -17.11 -1.76
N GLU A 317 -25.04 -16.10 -1.08
CA GLU A 317 -26.46 -16.00 -0.77
C GLU A 317 -27.11 -14.87 -1.57
N VAL A 318 -28.41 -14.97 -1.85
CA VAL A 318 -29.15 -13.85 -2.46
C VAL A 318 -29.62 -12.91 -1.35
N GLY A 319 -29.17 -11.66 -1.39
CA GLY A 319 -29.58 -10.63 -0.44
C GLY A 319 -31.08 -10.32 -0.52
N LYS A 320 -31.62 -9.70 0.54
CA LYS A 320 -33.05 -9.31 0.62
C LYS A 320 -33.54 -8.40 -0.52
N ASN A 321 -32.61 -7.79 -1.26
CA ASN A 321 -32.83 -6.93 -2.42
C ASN A 321 -32.66 -7.64 -3.77
N GLY A 322 -32.55 -8.98 -3.79
CA GLY A 322 -32.34 -9.77 -5.00
C GLY A 322 -30.92 -9.71 -5.58
N LYS A 323 -29.99 -8.98 -4.94
CA LYS A 323 -28.59 -8.92 -5.37
C LYS A 323 -27.77 -10.03 -4.71
N PRO A 324 -26.84 -10.69 -5.43
CA PRO A 324 -25.93 -11.65 -4.82
C PRO A 324 -25.12 -10.97 -3.71
N ARG A 325 -25.02 -11.64 -2.56
CA ARG A 325 -24.27 -11.23 -1.38
C ARG A 325 -23.43 -12.40 -0.93
N THR A 326 -22.12 -12.22 -0.94
CA THR A 326 -21.19 -13.19 -0.36
C THR A 326 -21.29 -13.16 1.17
N VAL A 327 -21.52 -14.31 1.79
CA VAL A 327 -21.44 -14.45 3.25
C VAL A 327 -20.09 -15.08 3.58
N TYR A 328 -19.19 -14.27 4.15
CA TYR A 328 -17.85 -14.70 4.56
C TYR A 328 -17.90 -15.52 5.85
N ASN A 329 -18.51 -16.70 5.81
CA ASN A 329 -18.44 -17.70 6.87
C ASN A 329 -17.98 -19.05 6.31
N PRO A 330 -16.77 -19.13 5.71
CA PRO A 330 -16.21 -20.38 5.16
C PRO A 330 -15.87 -21.43 6.25
N LYS A 331 -16.16 -21.09 7.52
CA LYS A 331 -15.82 -21.90 8.68
C LYS A 331 -16.58 -23.22 8.65
N LYS A 332 -15.89 -24.32 8.38
CA LYS A 332 -16.44 -25.66 8.63
C LYS A 332 -16.03 -26.17 10.01
N ARG A 333 -16.85 -27.05 10.56
CA ARG A 333 -16.48 -27.87 11.73
C ARG A 333 -15.45 -28.90 11.32
N ASP A 334 -14.68 -29.38 12.30
CA ASP A 334 -13.71 -30.46 12.11
C ASP A 334 -14.37 -31.68 11.41
N PRO A 335 -13.89 -32.08 10.21
CA PRO A 335 -14.37 -33.25 9.50
C PRO A 335 -13.87 -34.56 10.13
N LEU A 336 -12.88 -34.51 11.03
CA LEU A 336 -12.32 -35.68 11.72
C LEU A 336 -13.12 -36.11 12.95
N GLY A 337 -14.26 -35.45 13.24
CA GLY A 337 -15.26 -35.93 14.18
C GLY A 337 -14.85 -35.88 15.67
N TYR A 338 -13.79 -35.15 16.03
CA TYR A 338 -13.47 -34.91 17.43
C TYR A 338 -14.61 -34.16 18.12
N LYS A 339 -14.77 -34.34 19.44
CA LYS A 339 -15.65 -33.53 20.31
C LYS A 339 -15.28 -32.03 20.31
N ASP A 340 -14.25 -31.64 19.57
CA ASP A 340 -13.73 -30.29 19.51
C ASP A 340 -14.63 -29.43 18.61
N GLN A 341 -15.35 -28.47 19.19
CA GLN A 341 -16.27 -27.58 18.45
C GLN A 341 -15.55 -26.49 17.66
N ARG A 342 -14.24 -26.65 17.40
CA ARG A 342 -13.42 -25.68 16.69
C ARG A 342 -13.88 -25.53 15.25
N ARG A 343 -13.70 -24.32 14.76
CA ARG A 343 -14.03 -23.90 13.40
C ARG A 343 -12.75 -23.61 12.63
N PHE A 344 -12.72 -24.08 11.39
CA PHE A 344 -11.55 -24.01 10.53
C PHE A 344 -11.84 -23.23 9.26
N TYR A 345 -10.88 -22.40 8.86
CA TYR A 345 -10.78 -21.85 7.52
C TYR A 345 -10.00 -22.81 6.65
N ARG A 346 -10.38 -22.93 5.38
CA ARG A 346 -9.71 -23.78 4.40
C ARG A 346 -9.04 -22.92 3.36
N ILE A 347 -7.72 -23.05 3.25
CA ILE A 347 -6.88 -22.29 2.33
C ILE A 347 -6.22 -23.26 1.35
N ASP A 348 -6.51 -23.08 0.07
CA ASP A 348 -5.88 -23.78 -1.05
C ASP A 348 -4.48 -23.19 -1.27
N ALA A 349 -3.43 -23.97 -1.03
CA ALA A 349 -2.06 -23.53 -1.14
C ALA A 349 -1.65 -23.27 -2.59
N GLY A 350 -2.09 -24.10 -3.54
CA GLY A 350 -1.79 -23.91 -4.96
C GLY A 350 -2.21 -22.51 -5.42
N LYS A 351 -3.49 -22.18 -5.20
CA LYS A 351 -4.04 -20.85 -5.54
C LYS A 351 -3.49 -19.71 -4.69
N LEU A 352 -3.05 -19.99 -3.47
CA LEU A 352 -2.43 -18.98 -2.61
C LEU A 352 -1.06 -18.55 -3.15
N PHE A 353 -0.24 -19.53 -3.58
CA PHE A 353 1.16 -19.34 -3.98
C PHE A 353 1.39 -19.10 -5.47
N GLU A 354 0.38 -19.33 -6.33
CA GLU A 354 0.29 -18.70 -7.67
C GLU A 354 0.45 -17.18 -7.60
#